data_AF-A0A0G1WJZ3-F1
#
_entry.id   AF-A0A0G1WJZ3-F1
#
_cell.length_a   1.000
_cell.length_b   1.000
_cell.length_c   1.000
_cell.angle_alpha   90.00
_cell.angle_beta   90.00
_cell.angle_gamma   90.00
#
_symmetry.space_group_name_H-M   'P 1'
#
loop_
_entity.id
_entity.type
_entity.pdbx_description
1 polymer ?
#
loop_
_entity_poly.entity_id
_entity_poly.type
_entity_poly.pdbx_seq_one_letter_code
_entity_poly.pdbx_strand_id
1 'polypeptide(L)'
;MRKKQPIRYGLGIAAYTLSWFSLLFSLFPVSLIVPSIAEAVQGTTPLTVTAGSPSATTSTVSANPTSVTADGTTTSTITVTVKDTYSNLVSGATVTLSSSRGATDTIVQPVGTTDASGQITGTVKSTTSGDAVISAVVNGTVNVTATATVTFTAGPPAASTSLVDALPTSVVADGVTTSTITVTVLDANNNPVSGATVSLSSSRGATDTITQPVGTTNA
;
A
#
# COMPACT_ATOMS: atom_id res chain seq x y z
N MET A 1 -40.75 -35.35 65.82
CA MET A 1 -39.80 -36.47 66.01
C MET A 1 -39.00 -36.67 64.72
N ARG A 2 -37.67 -36.73 64.82
CA ARG A 2 -36.75 -36.95 63.68
C ARG A 2 -36.93 -38.36 63.09
N LYS A 3 -36.83 -38.49 61.77
CA LYS A 3 -36.00 -39.53 61.13
C LYS A 3 -35.40 -38.97 59.83
N LYS A 4 -34.07 -38.84 59.84
CA LYS A 4 -33.20 -38.61 58.67
C LYS A 4 -32.77 -39.97 58.10
N GLN A 5 -32.49 -39.98 56.79
CA GLN A 5 -31.40 -40.67 56.04
C GLN A 5 -31.85 -41.53 54.84
N PRO A 6 -31.01 -41.73 53.79
CA PRO A 6 -29.84 -40.98 53.35
C PRO A 6 -29.89 -40.54 51.87
N ILE A 7 -28.99 -39.60 51.57
CA ILE A 7 -28.64 -39.02 50.28
C ILE A 7 -27.88 -40.04 49.43
N ARG A 8 -28.21 -40.16 48.13
CA ARG A 8 -27.32 -40.71 47.10
C ARG A 8 -26.98 -39.61 46.11
N TYR A 9 -25.81 -38.98 46.24
CA TYR A 9 -25.24 -38.17 45.16
C TYR A 9 -24.56 -39.12 44.17
N GLY A 10 -25.29 -39.53 43.14
CA GLY A 10 -24.64 -40.05 41.94
C GLY A 10 -23.93 -38.88 41.26
N LEU A 11 -22.62 -38.98 41.10
CA LEU A 11 -21.81 -38.01 40.36
C LEU A 11 -22.16 -38.12 38.87
N GLY A 12 -23.31 -37.56 38.48
CA GLY A 12 -23.73 -37.46 37.09
C GLY A 12 -22.94 -36.36 36.42
N ILE A 13 -21.90 -36.73 35.67
CA ILE A 13 -21.24 -35.80 34.75
C ILE A 13 -22.24 -35.59 33.60
N ALA A 14 -23.03 -34.52 33.67
CA ALA A 14 -23.87 -34.10 32.57
C ALA A 14 -23.04 -33.19 31.66
N ALA A 15 -22.62 -33.72 30.51
CA ALA A 15 -21.99 -32.92 29.46
C ALA A 15 -23.10 -32.20 28.67
N TYR A 16 -23.15 -30.88 28.76
CA TYR A 16 -24.06 -30.05 27.99
C TYR A 16 -23.30 -29.44 26.82
N THR A 17 -23.68 -29.80 25.59
CA THR A 17 -23.16 -29.15 24.39
C THR A 17 -24.04 -27.94 24.05
N LEU A 18 -23.53 -26.72 24.25
CA LEU A 18 -24.13 -25.54 23.63
C LEU A 18 -23.56 -25.38 22.23
N SER A 19 -24.42 -25.51 21.21
CA SER A 19 -24.08 -25.17 19.83
C SER A 19 -24.45 -23.70 19.58
N TRP A 20 -23.45 -22.87 19.29
CA TRP A 20 -23.64 -21.46 18.92
C TRP A 20 -22.83 -21.15 17.66
N PHE A 21 -23.37 -20.34 16.76
CA PHE A 21 -22.72 -19.92 15.51
C PHE A 21 -22.57 -18.40 15.53
N SER A 22 -21.34 -17.89 15.46
CA SER A 22 -21.05 -16.45 15.40
C SER A 22 -20.41 -16.09 14.06
N LEU A 23 -20.78 -14.93 13.52
CA LEU A 23 -20.23 -14.36 12.29
C LEU A 23 -19.31 -13.14 12.54
N LEU A 24 -19.16 -12.71 13.81
CA LEU A 24 -18.31 -11.56 14.19
C LEU A 24 -17.24 -11.95 15.21
N PHE A 25 -16.08 -11.30 15.10
CA PHE A 25 -15.03 -11.27 16.13
C PHE A 25 -15.53 -10.54 17.38
N SER A 26 -15.64 -11.24 18.51
CA SER A 26 -15.97 -10.64 19.81
C SER A 26 -15.66 -11.60 20.98
N LEU A 27 -15.18 -11.05 22.10
CA LEU A 27 -15.13 -11.76 23.38
C LEU A 27 -16.52 -11.71 24.01
N PHE A 28 -17.13 -12.87 24.22
CA PHE A 28 -18.36 -12.99 25.00
C PHE A 28 -18.19 -13.99 26.14
N PRO A 29 -18.67 -13.69 27.36
CA PRO A 29 -18.72 -14.66 28.43
C PRO A 29 -19.85 -15.67 28.18
N VAL A 30 -19.54 -16.97 28.20
CA VAL A 30 -20.55 -18.03 28.24
C VAL A 30 -20.83 -18.36 29.71
N SER A 31 -22.07 -18.17 30.15
CA SER A 31 -22.50 -18.50 31.52
C SER A 31 -23.30 -19.79 31.54
N LEU A 32 -22.88 -20.75 32.38
CA LEU A 32 -23.63 -21.97 32.67
C LEU A 32 -24.31 -21.84 34.03
N ILE A 33 -25.64 -22.00 34.09
CA ILE A 33 -26.38 -22.06 35.35
C ILE A 33 -26.83 -23.51 35.58
N VAL A 34 -26.24 -24.19 36.56
CA VAL A 34 -26.70 -25.52 37.01
C VAL A 34 -27.62 -25.31 38.23
N PRO A 35 -28.95 -25.52 38.12
CA PRO A 35 -29.89 -25.12 39.17
C PRO A 35 -29.85 -25.98 40.45
N SER A 36 -29.05 -27.06 40.50
CA SER A 36 -29.04 -28.00 41.64
C SER A 36 -27.88 -27.83 42.62
N ILE A 37 -27.11 -26.75 42.54
CA ILE A 37 -26.06 -26.39 43.49
C ILE A 37 -26.37 -25.00 44.07
N ALA A 38 -26.31 -24.86 45.40
CA ALA A 38 -26.66 -23.61 46.11
C ALA A 38 -25.67 -22.46 45.86
N GLU A 39 -24.58 -22.74 45.16
CA GLU A 39 -23.61 -21.77 44.66
C GLU A 39 -23.57 -21.93 43.14
N ALA A 40 -23.88 -20.86 42.41
CA ALA A 40 -23.63 -20.82 40.98
C ALA A 40 -22.12 -21.07 40.76
N VAL A 41 -21.76 -22.04 39.93
CA VAL A 41 -20.39 -22.14 39.42
C VAL A 41 -20.18 -20.93 38.50
N GLN A 42 -19.61 -19.87 39.06
CA GLN A 42 -19.19 -18.67 38.34
C GLN A 42 -17.90 -19.01 37.58
N GLY A 43 -18.04 -19.67 36.44
CA GLY A 43 -16.94 -19.96 35.53
C GLY A 43 -17.19 -19.29 34.19
N THR A 44 -16.60 -18.13 33.96
CA THR A 44 -16.49 -17.57 32.62
C THR A 44 -15.24 -18.13 31.97
N THR A 45 -15.41 -18.99 30.98
CA THR A 45 -14.30 -19.35 30.08
C THR A 45 -14.32 -18.38 28.91
N PRO A 46 -13.21 -17.70 28.59
CA PRO A 46 -13.16 -16.86 27.40
C PRO A 46 -13.23 -17.75 26.16
N LEU A 47 -14.28 -17.61 25.37
CA LEU A 47 -14.34 -18.19 24.03
C LEU A 47 -13.65 -17.23 23.07
N THR A 48 -12.60 -17.69 22.39
CA THR A 48 -11.93 -16.92 21.32
C THR A 48 -12.48 -17.35 19.97
N VAL A 49 -13.16 -16.44 19.29
CA VAL A 49 -13.49 -16.59 17.86
C VAL A 49 -12.35 -15.96 17.08
N THR A 50 -11.58 -16.77 16.35
CA THR A 50 -10.50 -16.29 15.48
C THR A 50 -11.03 -16.05 14.07
N ALA A 51 -10.44 -15.07 13.36
CA ALA A 51 -10.73 -14.86 11.95
C ALA A 51 -10.38 -16.11 11.12
N GLY A 52 -11.07 -16.29 9.99
CA GLY A 52 -10.80 -17.38 9.06
C GLY A 52 -9.51 -17.19 8.26
N SER A 53 -9.33 -18.02 7.24
CA SER A 53 -8.23 -17.85 6.28
C SER A 53 -8.32 -16.47 5.59
N PRO A 54 -7.18 -15.81 5.32
CA PRO A 54 -7.16 -14.60 4.50
C PRO A 54 -7.87 -14.78 3.16
N SER A 55 -8.58 -13.75 2.73
CA SER A 55 -9.28 -13.70 1.44
C SER A 55 -8.61 -12.67 0.52
N ALA A 56 -8.39 -13.09 -0.71
CA ALA A 56 -7.81 -12.27 -1.77
C ALA A 56 -8.68 -11.05 -2.14
N THR A 57 -10.01 -11.19 -2.06
CA THR A 57 -10.97 -10.21 -2.58
C THR A 57 -11.43 -9.18 -1.55
N THR A 58 -11.36 -9.51 -0.26
CA THR A 58 -11.78 -8.62 0.83
C THR A 58 -10.60 -7.88 1.46
N SER A 59 -9.37 -8.40 1.31
CA SER A 59 -8.16 -7.72 1.73
C SER A 59 -7.86 -6.52 0.83
N THR A 60 -7.24 -5.49 1.40
CA THR A 60 -6.99 -4.21 0.71
C THR A 60 -5.52 -3.81 0.80
N VAL A 61 -5.04 -3.12 -0.24
CA VAL A 61 -3.70 -2.51 -0.30
C VAL A 61 -3.90 -1.02 -0.55
N SER A 62 -3.24 -0.17 0.23
CA SER A 62 -3.29 1.28 0.09
C SER A 62 -1.88 1.86 0.15
N ALA A 63 -1.65 2.95 -0.59
CA ALA A 63 -0.39 3.69 -0.58
C ALA A 63 -0.63 5.11 -0.06
N ASN A 64 0.25 5.57 0.83
CA ASN A 64 0.22 6.94 1.33
C ASN A 64 1.65 7.47 1.57
N PRO A 65 2.05 8.58 0.91
CA PRO A 65 1.31 9.29 -0.14
C PRO A 65 1.22 8.50 -1.46
N THR A 66 0.24 8.82 -2.31
CA THR A 66 0.06 8.18 -3.64
C THR A 66 0.99 8.74 -4.71
N SER A 67 1.65 9.87 -4.45
CA SER A 67 2.66 10.47 -5.32
C SER A 67 3.87 10.89 -4.50
N VAL A 68 5.06 10.55 -5.00
CA VAL A 68 6.35 10.82 -4.36
C VAL A 68 7.40 11.18 -5.41
N THR A 69 8.41 11.96 -5.01
CA THR A 69 9.54 12.30 -5.89
C THR A 69 10.46 11.09 -6.09
N ALA A 70 10.90 10.87 -7.33
CA ALA A 70 11.80 9.81 -7.74
C ALA A 70 13.28 10.13 -7.39
N ASP A 71 13.56 10.46 -6.14
CA ASP A 71 14.89 10.85 -5.65
C ASP A 71 15.67 9.69 -4.98
N GLY A 72 15.08 8.50 -4.89
CA GLY A 72 15.67 7.33 -4.22
C GLY A 72 15.68 7.38 -2.69
N THR A 73 15.06 8.39 -2.08
CA THR A 73 15.03 8.63 -0.63
C THR A 73 13.61 8.83 -0.11
N THR A 74 12.75 9.54 -0.84
CA THR A 74 11.34 9.77 -0.54
C THR A 74 10.58 8.45 -0.72
N THR A 75 9.86 8.06 0.34
CA THR A 75 9.15 6.79 0.40
C THR A 75 7.65 6.99 0.42
N SER A 76 6.91 6.10 -0.25
CA SER A 76 5.48 5.89 -0.01
C SER A 76 5.28 4.71 0.94
N THR A 77 4.43 4.88 1.96
CA THR A 77 4.07 3.81 2.89
C THR A 77 2.93 2.99 2.29
N ILE A 78 3.14 1.69 2.17
CA ILE A 78 2.14 0.75 1.71
C ILE A 78 1.52 0.06 2.92
N THR A 79 0.23 0.22 3.11
CA THR A 79 -0.54 -0.43 4.17
C THR A 79 -1.39 -1.53 3.58
N VAL A 80 -1.20 -2.76 4.05
CA VAL A 80 -2.03 -3.90 3.69
C VAL A 80 -2.94 -4.22 4.86
N THR A 81 -4.25 -4.27 4.60
CA THR A 81 -5.25 -4.72 5.58
C THR A 81 -5.76 -6.09 5.14
N VAL A 82 -5.44 -7.12 5.93
CA VAL A 82 -5.81 -8.50 5.65
C VAL A 82 -7.15 -8.81 6.29
N LYS A 83 -8.09 -9.29 5.48
CA LYS A 83 -9.43 -9.71 5.91
C LYS A 83 -9.73 -11.13 5.46
N ASP A 84 -10.61 -11.80 6.17
CA ASP A 84 -11.23 -13.05 5.71
C ASP A 84 -12.43 -12.79 4.79
N THR A 85 -13.04 -13.84 4.25
CA THR A 85 -14.22 -13.76 3.37
C THR A 85 -15.42 -13.07 4.03
N TYR A 86 -15.49 -13.08 5.37
CA TYR A 86 -16.56 -12.47 6.16
C TYR A 86 -16.22 -11.06 6.62
N SER A 87 -15.14 -10.47 6.09
CA SER A 87 -14.63 -9.14 6.45
C SER A 87 -14.09 -9.00 7.88
N ASN A 88 -13.78 -10.10 8.56
CA ASN A 88 -13.06 -10.06 9.84
C ASN A 88 -11.58 -9.76 9.60
N LEU A 89 -10.97 -8.98 10.50
CA LEU A 89 -9.56 -8.63 10.45
C LEU A 89 -8.69 -9.84 10.85
N VAL A 90 -7.69 -10.17 10.03
CA VAL A 90 -6.80 -11.31 10.27
C VAL A 90 -5.48 -10.81 10.84
N SER A 91 -5.23 -11.08 12.12
CA SER A 91 -3.94 -10.87 12.77
C SER A 91 -3.00 -12.07 12.56
N GLY A 92 -1.69 -11.86 12.67
CA GLY A 92 -0.71 -12.94 12.57
C GLY A 92 -0.39 -13.43 11.14
N ALA A 93 -0.85 -12.72 10.11
CA ALA A 93 -0.56 -13.07 8.71
C ALA A 93 0.72 -12.39 8.22
N THR A 94 1.55 -13.11 7.45
CA THR A 94 2.72 -12.52 6.78
C THR A 94 2.31 -11.92 5.45
N VAL A 95 2.97 -10.85 5.02
CA VAL A 95 2.69 -10.18 3.75
C VAL A 95 3.98 -9.92 3.00
N THR A 96 3.98 -10.23 1.71
CA THR A 96 5.05 -9.88 0.77
C THR A 96 4.51 -8.89 -0.26
N LEU A 97 5.21 -7.78 -0.44
CA LEU A 97 4.88 -6.75 -1.42
C LEU A 97 5.71 -6.94 -2.70
N SER A 98 5.13 -6.54 -3.83
CA SER A 98 5.79 -6.54 -5.14
C SER A 98 5.37 -5.32 -5.95
N SER A 99 6.24 -4.84 -6.85
CA SER A 99 5.93 -3.76 -7.79
C SER A 99 5.82 -4.31 -9.21
N SER A 100 4.90 -3.76 -10.00
CA SER A 100 4.80 -4.00 -11.45
C SER A 100 6.06 -3.59 -12.23
N ARG A 101 6.87 -2.66 -11.69
CA ARG A 101 8.12 -2.20 -12.31
C ARG A 101 9.35 -3.04 -11.90
N GLY A 102 9.12 -4.12 -11.15
CA GLY A 102 10.18 -5.05 -10.72
C GLY A 102 11.29 -4.36 -9.93
N ALA A 103 12.54 -4.66 -10.28
CA ALA A 103 13.74 -4.17 -9.59
C ALA A 103 14.02 -2.67 -9.78
N THR A 104 13.23 -1.98 -10.61
CA THR A 104 13.29 -0.51 -10.74
C THR A 104 12.91 0.17 -9.44
N ASP A 105 11.97 -0.42 -8.70
CA ASP A 105 11.52 0.11 -7.41
C ASP A 105 12.20 -0.64 -6.27
N THR A 106 12.59 0.10 -5.24
CA THR A 106 13.11 -0.47 -3.99
C THR A 106 11.96 -0.59 -2.99
N ILE A 107 11.58 -1.84 -2.68
CA ILE A 107 10.57 -2.14 -1.66
C ILE A 107 11.27 -2.60 -0.39
N VAL A 108 10.99 -1.93 0.72
CA VAL A 108 11.25 -2.45 2.06
C VAL A 108 10.05 -3.30 2.46
N GLN A 109 10.30 -4.60 2.57
CA GLN A 109 9.25 -5.56 2.91
C GLN A 109 8.73 -5.32 4.33
N PRO A 110 7.43 -5.53 4.57
CA PRO A 110 6.89 -5.54 5.92
C PRO A 110 7.62 -6.56 6.80
N VAL A 111 7.95 -6.17 8.03
CA VAL A 111 8.64 -7.05 8.99
C VAL A 111 7.63 -7.59 9.99
N GLY A 112 7.56 -8.92 10.12
CA GLY A 112 6.67 -9.60 11.07
C GLY A 112 5.33 -9.98 10.45
N THR A 113 4.27 -9.85 11.23
CA THR A 113 2.91 -10.26 10.88
C THR A 113 1.91 -9.14 11.12
N THR A 114 0.72 -9.25 10.52
CA THR A 114 -0.38 -8.31 10.75
C THR A 114 -0.73 -8.17 12.23
N ASP A 115 -1.02 -6.93 12.63
CA ASP A 115 -1.41 -6.59 14.00
C ASP A 115 -2.87 -6.98 14.31
N ALA A 116 -3.37 -6.60 15.50
CA ALA A 116 -4.77 -6.86 15.91
C ALA A 116 -5.81 -6.17 15.01
N SER A 117 -5.42 -5.16 14.24
CA SER A 117 -6.26 -4.51 13.23
C SER A 117 -6.13 -5.15 11.84
N GLY A 118 -5.41 -6.28 11.74
CA GLY A 118 -5.13 -6.96 10.47
C GLY A 118 -4.21 -6.16 9.55
N GLN A 119 -3.49 -5.17 10.07
CA GLN A 119 -2.66 -4.28 9.28
C GLN A 119 -1.18 -4.62 9.38
N ILE A 120 -0.48 -4.41 8.28
CA ILE A 120 0.98 -4.45 8.23
C ILE A 120 1.47 -3.46 7.17
N THR A 121 2.64 -2.87 7.39
CA THR A 121 3.17 -1.81 6.53
C THR A 121 4.54 -2.16 5.95
N GLY A 122 4.75 -1.73 4.71
CA GLY A 122 6.04 -1.68 4.05
C GLY A 122 6.24 -0.32 3.41
N THR A 123 7.39 -0.09 2.77
CA THR A 123 7.63 1.17 2.07
C THR A 123 8.19 0.93 0.68
N VAL A 124 7.87 1.81 -0.27
CA VAL A 124 8.44 1.78 -1.62
C VAL A 124 9.07 3.12 -1.96
N LYS A 125 10.20 3.08 -2.67
CA LYS A 125 10.89 4.24 -3.23
C LYS A 125 11.48 3.92 -4.60
N SER A 126 11.75 4.94 -5.41
CA SER A 126 12.32 4.77 -6.75
C SER A 126 13.23 5.96 -7.09
N THR A 127 14.18 5.75 -7.99
CA THR A 127 14.96 6.81 -8.65
C THR A 127 14.44 7.12 -10.05
N THR A 128 13.50 6.31 -10.55
CA THR A 128 12.96 6.44 -11.90
C THR A 128 11.52 6.90 -11.85
N SER A 129 11.17 7.97 -12.56
CA SER A 129 9.80 8.47 -12.66
C SER A 129 8.87 7.47 -13.36
N GLY A 130 7.57 7.57 -13.09
CA GLY A 130 6.52 6.73 -13.65
C GLY A 130 5.61 6.09 -12.60
N ASP A 131 4.57 5.40 -13.07
CA ASP A 131 3.57 4.76 -12.21
C ASP A 131 3.97 3.33 -11.83
N ALA A 132 3.97 3.05 -10.54
CA ALA A 132 4.18 1.71 -9.99
C ALA A 132 2.88 1.16 -9.42
N VAL A 133 2.53 -0.07 -9.80
CA VAL A 133 1.39 -0.79 -9.22
C VAL A 133 1.93 -1.78 -8.20
N ILE A 134 1.53 -1.61 -6.94
CA ILE A 134 1.95 -2.43 -5.81
C ILE A 134 0.90 -3.51 -5.54
N SER A 135 1.38 -4.75 -5.51
CA SER A 135 0.60 -5.96 -5.22
C SER A 135 1.08 -6.61 -3.93
N ALA A 136 0.18 -7.30 -3.23
CA ALA A 136 0.47 -7.99 -1.98
C ALA A 136 0.11 -9.49 -2.06
N VAL A 137 0.96 -10.32 -1.47
CA VAL A 137 0.74 -11.75 -1.27
C VAL A 137 0.74 -12.05 0.22
N VAL A 138 -0.36 -12.61 0.72
CA VAL A 138 -0.54 -12.96 2.13
C VAL A 138 -0.20 -14.43 2.35
N ASN A 139 0.57 -14.73 3.39
CA ASN A 139 1.04 -16.07 3.77
C ASN A 139 1.71 -16.87 2.63
N GLY A 140 2.23 -16.17 1.61
CA GLY A 140 2.87 -16.77 0.43
C GLY A 140 1.92 -17.44 -0.57
N THR A 141 0.60 -17.47 -0.29
CA THR A 141 -0.36 -18.25 -1.09
C THR A 141 -1.54 -17.42 -1.58
N VAL A 142 -1.91 -16.36 -0.87
CA VAL A 142 -3.10 -15.57 -1.18
C VAL A 142 -2.71 -14.27 -1.86
N ASN A 143 -2.90 -14.22 -3.18
CA ASN A 143 -2.66 -13.01 -3.98
C ASN A 143 -3.83 -12.05 -3.80
N VAL A 144 -3.60 -10.90 -3.17
CA VAL A 144 -4.64 -9.88 -2.96
C VAL A 144 -5.02 -9.26 -4.31
N THR A 145 -6.32 -9.17 -4.60
CA THR A 145 -6.81 -8.60 -5.88
C THR A 145 -6.75 -7.08 -5.88
N ALA A 146 -6.86 -6.46 -4.70
CA ALA A 146 -6.66 -5.03 -4.54
C ALA A 146 -5.17 -4.67 -4.72
N THR A 147 -4.91 -3.61 -5.47
CA THR A 147 -3.57 -3.06 -5.70
C THR A 147 -3.56 -1.58 -5.35
N ALA A 148 -2.37 -1.03 -5.09
CA ALA A 148 -2.18 0.39 -4.87
C ALA A 148 -1.26 0.97 -5.94
N THR A 149 -1.63 2.12 -6.51
CA THR A 149 -0.77 2.83 -7.46
C THR A 149 0.02 3.91 -6.74
N VAL A 150 1.32 3.95 -6.99
CA VAL A 150 2.23 5.02 -6.54
C VAL A 150 2.84 5.68 -7.78
N THR A 151 2.61 6.97 -7.94
CA THR A 151 3.22 7.77 -9.00
C THR A 151 4.54 8.35 -8.53
N PHE A 152 5.64 7.95 -9.16
CA PHE A 152 6.95 8.54 -8.96
C PHE A 152 7.13 9.74 -9.91
N THR A 153 7.16 10.95 -9.38
CA THR A 153 7.36 12.17 -10.19
C THR A 153 8.85 12.49 -10.31
N ALA A 154 9.27 13.03 -11.45
CA ALA A 154 10.63 13.55 -11.59
C ALA A 154 10.92 14.63 -10.53
N GLY A 155 12.18 14.74 -10.13
CA GLY A 155 12.65 15.81 -9.27
C GLY A 155 12.74 17.17 -9.98
N PRO A 156 13.31 18.19 -9.31
CA PRO A 156 13.57 19.48 -9.93
C PRO A 156 14.48 19.35 -11.18
N PRO A 157 14.28 20.19 -12.21
CA PRO A 157 15.16 20.26 -13.36
C PRO A 157 16.64 20.42 -12.99
N ALA A 158 17.51 19.64 -13.63
CA ALA A 158 18.95 19.73 -13.48
C ALA A 158 19.60 20.12 -14.81
N ALA A 159 20.30 21.26 -14.82
CA ALA A 159 20.98 21.76 -16.01
C ALA A 159 22.13 20.82 -16.47
N SER A 160 22.70 20.03 -15.56
CA SER A 160 23.80 19.11 -15.85
C SER A 160 23.40 17.88 -16.66
N THR A 161 22.11 17.52 -16.65
CA THR A 161 21.56 16.35 -17.36
C THR A 161 20.62 16.75 -18.48
N SER A 162 20.04 17.95 -18.43
CA SER A 162 19.18 18.47 -19.49
C SER A 162 19.94 18.69 -20.80
N LEU A 163 19.24 18.54 -21.93
CA LEU A 163 19.82 18.60 -23.27
C LEU A 163 19.17 19.69 -24.11
N VAL A 164 19.95 20.29 -24.99
CA VAL A 164 19.49 21.23 -26.02
C VAL A 164 20.09 20.82 -27.34
N ASP A 165 19.23 20.56 -28.33
CA ASP A 165 19.63 20.21 -29.68
C ASP A 165 19.05 21.20 -30.69
N ALA A 166 19.76 21.42 -31.79
CA ALA A 166 19.39 22.38 -32.83
C ALA A 166 19.46 21.71 -34.20
N LEU A 167 18.34 21.67 -34.92
CA LEU A 167 18.27 21.03 -36.24
C LEU A 167 17.60 21.94 -37.29
N PRO A 168 18.30 22.30 -38.38
CA PRO A 168 19.73 22.09 -38.64
C PRO A 168 20.66 22.90 -37.71
N THR A 169 21.89 22.42 -37.51
CA THR A 169 22.91 23.08 -36.67
C THR A 169 23.53 24.33 -37.32
N SER A 170 23.29 24.53 -38.62
CA SER A 170 23.69 25.71 -39.37
C SER A 170 22.55 26.13 -40.30
N VAL A 171 22.28 27.42 -40.36
CA VAL A 171 21.29 28.03 -41.25
C VAL A 171 21.94 29.14 -42.05
N VAL A 172 21.44 29.37 -43.26
CA VAL A 172 21.87 30.52 -44.08
C VAL A 172 21.27 31.79 -43.47
N ALA A 173 22.05 32.86 -43.41
CA ALA A 173 21.59 34.17 -42.91
C ALA A 173 20.75 34.92 -43.97
N ASP A 174 19.68 34.28 -44.46
CA ASP A 174 18.77 34.82 -45.48
C ASP A 174 17.47 35.41 -44.89
N GLY A 175 17.29 35.32 -43.57
CA GLY A 175 16.09 35.78 -42.86
C GLY A 175 14.86 34.88 -43.04
N VAL A 176 15.02 33.72 -43.67
CA VAL A 176 13.93 32.79 -44.02
C VAL A 176 14.21 31.38 -43.50
N THR A 177 15.44 30.91 -43.64
CA THR A 177 15.87 29.58 -43.20
C THR A 177 15.88 29.53 -41.67
N THR A 178 15.14 28.58 -41.10
CA THR A 178 14.99 28.42 -39.64
C THR A 178 15.69 27.15 -39.13
N SER A 179 15.99 27.14 -37.83
CA SER A 179 16.43 25.96 -37.09
C SER A 179 15.43 25.67 -35.98
N THR A 180 15.16 24.40 -35.74
CA THR A 180 14.30 23.94 -34.65
C THR A 180 15.16 23.62 -33.44
N ILE A 181 14.92 24.30 -32.33
CA ILE A 181 15.57 24.01 -31.05
C ILE A 181 14.69 23.05 -30.25
N THR A 182 15.24 21.88 -29.92
CA THR A 182 14.60 20.89 -29.05
C THR A 182 15.27 20.93 -27.69
N VAL A 183 14.48 21.17 -26.63
CA VAL A 183 14.97 21.18 -25.25
C VAL A 183 14.38 19.97 -24.53
N THR A 184 15.24 19.12 -23.97
CA THR A 184 14.86 18.00 -23.11
C THR A 184 15.25 18.34 -21.68
N VAL A 185 14.26 18.59 -20.83
CA VAL A 185 14.48 18.91 -19.41
C VAL A 185 14.48 17.63 -18.60
N LEU A 186 15.61 17.32 -17.98
CA LEU A 186 15.80 16.15 -17.12
C LEU A 186 16.09 16.58 -15.68
N ASP A 187 15.75 15.72 -14.71
CA ASP A 187 16.22 15.84 -13.33
C ASP A 187 17.63 15.26 -13.15
N ALA A 188 18.17 15.32 -11.93
CA ALA A 188 19.49 14.79 -11.60
C ALA A 188 19.64 13.27 -11.81
N ASN A 189 18.54 12.53 -11.84
CA ASN A 189 18.47 11.08 -12.05
C ASN A 189 18.16 10.72 -13.52
N ASN A 190 18.17 11.69 -14.44
CA ASN A 190 17.81 11.55 -15.85
C ASN A 190 16.32 11.25 -16.10
N ASN A 191 15.44 11.59 -15.17
CA ASN A 191 14.00 11.49 -15.39
C ASN A 191 13.50 12.69 -16.20
N PRO A 192 12.67 12.49 -17.24
CA PRO A 192 11.98 13.58 -17.92
C PRO A 192 11.11 14.37 -16.95
N VAL A 193 11.33 15.68 -16.89
CA VAL A 193 10.53 16.58 -16.04
C VAL A 193 9.37 17.11 -16.87
N SER A 194 8.14 16.78 -16.47
CA SER A 194 6.93 17.40 -17.04
C SER A 194 6.60 18.70 -16.31
N GLY A 195 5.92 19.62 -17.01
CA GLY A 195 5.43 20.87 -16.41
C GLY A 195 6.49 21.97 -16.28
N ALA A 196 7.71 21.78 -16.79
CA ALA A 196 8.74 22.80 -16.74
C ALA A 196 8.50 23.87 -17.83
N THR A 197 8.66 25.15 -17.48
CA THR A 197 8.64 26.25 -18.43
C THR A 197 10.01 26.40 -19.08
N VAL A 198 10.05 26.49 -20.40
CA VAL A 198 11.28 26.71 -21.18
C VAL A 198 11.24 28.10 -21.79
N SER A 199 12.33 28.85 -21.64
CA SER A 199 12.52 30.14 -22.30
C SER A 199 13.83 30.12 -23.07
N LEU A 200 13.75 30.40 -24.35
CA LEU A 200 14.90 30.51 -25.23
C LEU A 200 15.37 31.97 -25.30
N SER A 201 16.68 32.17 -25.42
CA SER A 201 17.29 33.49 -25.65
C SER A 201 18.54 33.34 -26.50
N SER A 202 18.88 34.39 -27.26
CA SER A 202 20.10 34.45 -28.05
C SER A 202 21.07 35.48 -27.46
N SER A 203 22.36 35.14 -27.48
CA SER A 203 23.44 36.07 -27.15
C SER A 203 23.57 37.22 -28.15
N ARG A 204 23.00 37.08 -29.37
CA ARG A 204 22.91 38.14 -30.38
C ARG A 204 21.70 39.06 -30.17
N GLY A 205 20.92 38.82 -29.10
CA GLY A 205 19.77 39.61 -28.72
C GLY A 205 18.70 39.66 -29.81
N ALA A 206 18.09 40.84 -29.99
CA ALA A 206 17.03 41.08 -30.98
C ALA A 206 17.46 40.98 -32.46
N THR A 207 18.74 40.67 -32.72
CA THR A 207 19.21 40.33 -34.07
C THR A 207 18.62 39.02 -34.55
N ASP A 208 18.35 38.09 -33.62
CA ASP A 208 17.76 36.80 -33.93
C ASP A 208 16.26 36.82 -33.59
N THR A 209 15.44 36.25 -34.47
CA THR A 209 14.01 36.05 -34.20
C THR A 209 13.83 34.67 -33.56
N ILE A 210 13.39 34.64 -32.30
CA ILE A 210 13.12 33.40 -31.56
C ILE A 210 11.62 33.28 -31.32
N THR A 211 11.04 32.17 -31.79
CA THR A 211 9.70 31.76 -31.40
C THR A 211 9.79 30.95 -30.12
N GLN A 212 9.23 31.45 -29.02
CA GLN A 212 9.25 30.73 -27.75
C GLN A 212 8.40 29.45 -27.83
N PRO A 213 8.81 28.36 -27.16
CA PRO A 213 7.96 27.20 -27.03
C PRO A 213 6.65 27.58 -26.31
N VAL A 214 5.54 27.02 -26.78
CA VAL A 214 4.23 27.20 -26.16
C VAL A 214 3.95 26.05 -25.18
N GLY A 215 3.56 26.39 -23.96
CA GLY A 215 3.25 25.41 -22.92
C GLY A 215 4.43 25.00 -22.05
N THR A 216 4.34 23.82 -21.47
CA THR A 216 5.36 23.24 -20.58
C THR A 216 5.89 21.94 -21.16
N THR A 217 7.02 21.46 -20.66
CA THR A 217 7.58 20.16 -21.05
C THR A 217 6.59 19.03 -20.77
N ASN A 218 6.55 18.06 -21.68
CA ASN A 218 5.93 16.77 -21.44
C ASN A 218 6.99 15.79 -20.93
N ALA A 219 6.55 14.80 -20.16
CA ALA A 219 7.36 13.64 -19.76
C ALA A 219 6.96 12.43 -20.62
#